data_AF-A0A7C1GH69-F1
#
_entry.id   AF-A0A7C1GH69-F1
#
_cell.length_a   1.000
_cell.length_b   1.000
_cell.length_c   1.000
_cell.angle_alpha   90.00
_cell.angle_beta   90.00
_cell.angle_gamma   90.00
#
_symmetry.space_group_name_H-M   'P 1'
#
loop_
_entity.id
_entity.type
_entity.pdbx_description
1 polymer ?
#
loop_
_entity_poly.entity_id
_entity_poly.type
_entity_poly.pdbx_seq_one_letter_code
_entity_poly.pdbx_strand_id
1 'polypeptide(L)'
;MGRTSPDIYSRYRDVLGAWHRTPEETRSAIEAAMQGSQIPGESKARVVRPGRVYPIEGDADLVLEDGTIVKVRGSLPRDIPYGYHQLRPLEGDKPVFLIASPGCCVLPERRRDWGWAVQLYALRSRKSWGIGDLADLREFARRSRQTHGAGIILINPLLAVNPVLPQQSSPYYPTSRRYRNPLYLRVEEVPGAPVCSREIESLADAGRGLNHERIIDRNEVFRLKMKALDCVWKRFGTTSSFDGYCTRQGDSLHSYACFCVLVEHFGGGWHSWPGEYRHPASAAVARFAEANTERIRFHQWLQWLLDEQLACASRELPIMQDLPVGFDPQGFDAWAWQDILAREMSVGAPPDEFSAQGQDWGLAPFVPARLRACEYLPFRETIQASLSHAKALRIDHVMGLFRQFWIPKGMSPAMGAYVRFPAQDLLAIIALESYRSGAFIVGEDLGTVQQEVRRKLAQHHMLSSRLLWFEEKPPGEYPKLALASVTTHDLPTIAGLWSGTDLHVQQNLGLRPNVDGTRQIRNRLKKIINAPRNTPIDEVIKKTHRMLAGSPSLIVTATLDDALGVHERPNMPGTLSQWPNWSISLPLSREEIEDHPLLDNVARVIAQARKGEECP
;
A
#
# COMPACT_ATOMS: atom_id res chain seq x y z
N MET A 1 -28.11 4.03 31.47
CA MET A 1 -27.18 4.99 30.83
C MET A 1 -25.88 4.25 30.54
N GLY A 2 -25.72 3.77 29.30
CA GLY A 2 -24.56 2.98 28.90
C GLY A 2 -23.28 3.81 28.98
N ARG A 3 -22.22 3.25 29.56
CA ARG A 3 -20.87 3.86 29.50
C ARG A 3 -20.46 3.92 28.02
N THR A 4 -20.35 5.13 27.49
CA THR A 4 -19.81 5.39 26.15
C THR A 4 -18.48 4.67 25.96
N SER A 5 -18.34 3.89 24.88
CA SER A 5 -17.04 3.31 24.53
C SER A 5 -16.01 4.43 24.32
N PRO A 6 -14.85 4.43 25.01
CA PRO A 6 -13.86 5.52 24.95
C PRO A 6 -13.21 5.68 23.56
N ASP A 7 -13.42 4.71 22.67
CA ASP A 7 -12.78 4.66 21.36
C ASP A 7 -13.59 5.34 20.25
N ILE A 8 -14.87 5.67 20.47
CA ILE A 8 -15.71 6.35 19.48
C ILE A 8 -15.69 7.86 19.75
N TYR A 9 -15.33 8.65 18.74
CA TYR A 9 -15.36 10.10 18.86
C TYR A 9 -16.81 10.57 18.98
N SER A 10 -17.12 11.43 19.96
CA SER A 10 -18.45 12.02 20.13
C SER A 10 -18.76 13.12 19.12
N ARG A 11 -17.72 13.72 18.55
CA ARG A 11 -17.77 14.74 17.50
C ARG A 11 -16.45 14.78 16.73
N TYR A 12 -16.46 15.31 15.53
CA TYR A 12 -15.27 15.56 14.73
C TYR A 12 -15.34 16.92 14.03
N ARG A 13 -14.17 17.40 13.60
CA ARG A 13 -14.03 18.61 12.80
C ARG A 13 -13.71 18.20 11.36
N ASP A 14 -14.46 18.69 10.40
CA ASP A 14 -14.22 18.44 8.98
C ASP A 14 -13.07 19.32 8.43
N VAL A 15 -12.78 19.20 7.13
CA VAL A 15 -11.71 19.98 6.47
C VAL A 15 -12.00 21.48 6.45
N LEU A 16 -13.28 21.87 6.44
CA LEU A 16 -13.75 23.26 6.45
C LEU A 16 -13.72 23.87 7.85
N GLY A 17 -13.41 23.06 8.86
CA GLY A 17 -13.34 23.49 10.23
C GLY A 17 -14.69 23.47 10.97
N ALA A 18 -15.76 22.93 10.37
CA ALA A 18 -17.06 22.77 11.00
C ALA A 18 -17.09 21.54 11.92
N TRP A 19 -17.83 21.64 13.02
CA TRP A 19 -17.98 20.55 13.98
C TRP A 19 -19.23 19.73 13.70
N HIS A 20 -19.05 18.42 13.59
CA HIS A 20 -20.12 17.44 13.38
C HIS A 20 -20.24 16.57 14.62
N ARG A 21 -21.47 16.39 15.13
CA ARG A 21 -21.74 15.42 16.20
C ARG A 21 -21.92 14.04 15.59
N THR A 22 -21.39 13.02 16.26
CA THR A 22 -21.64 11.63 15.89
C THR A 22 -23.11 11.31 16.15
N PRO A 23 -23.89 10.88 15.14
CA PRO A 23 -25.28 10.48 15.33
C PRO A 23 -25.38 9.30 16.30
N GLU A 24 -26.44 9.26 17.11
CA GLU A 24 -26.61 8.20 18.13
C GLU A 24 -26.83 6.81 17.49
N GLU A 25 -27.50 6.78 16.34
CA GLU A 25 -27.68 5.57 15.54
C GLU A 25 -26.33 5.02 15.04
N THR A 26 -25.47 5.89 14.49
CA THR A 26 -24.10 5.55 14.08
C THR A 26 -23.29 5.02 15.26
N ARG A 27 -23.35 5.70 16.41
CA ARG A 27 -22.66 5.26 17.63
C ARG A 27 -23.10 3.85 18.02
N SER A 28 -24.40 3.62 18.08
CA SER A 28 -24.99 2.33 18.46
C SER A 28 -24.58 1.22 17.49
N ALA A 29 -24.55 1.51 16.19
CA ALA A 29 -24.10 0.58 15.16
C ALA A 29 -22.61 0.23 15.33
N ILE A 30 -21.74 1.23 15.56
CA ILE A 30 -20.30 0.99 15.81
C ILE A 30 -20.09 0.17 17.08
N GLU A 31 -20.78 0.49 18.17
CA GLU A 31 -20.71 -0.28 19.42
C GLU A 31 -21.14 -1.74 19.20
N ALA A 32 -22.24 -1.97 18.49
CA ALA A 32 -22.69 -3.32 18.13
C ALA A 32 -21.65 -4.09 17.29
N ALA A 33 -21.04 -3.44 16.29
CA ALA A 33 -20.00 -4.05 15.47
C ALA A 33 -18.73 -4.39 16.27
N MET A 34 -18.43 -3.65 17.33
CA MET A 34 -17.33 -3.94 18.24
C MET A 34 -17.65 -5.06 19.26
N GLN A 35 -18.93 -5.28 19.58
CA GLN A 35 -19.39 -6.18 20.66
C GLN A 35 -19.44 -7.69 20.33
N GLY A 36 -18.99 -8.12 19.15
CA GLY A 36 -18.85 -9.55 18.82
C GLY A 36 -17.77 -10.31 19.63
N SER A 37 -17.87 -11.64 19.61
CA SER A 37 -17.12 -12.70 20.30
C SER A 37 -15.81 -12.29 21.02
N GLN A 38 -15.68 -12.69 22.29
CA GLN A 38 -14.40 -12.68 23.00
C GLN A 38 -13.35 -13.44 22.17
N ILE A 39 -12.17 -12.85 21.99
CA ILE A 39 -11.05 -13.55 21.37
C ILE A 39 -10.44 -14.46 22.43
N PRO A 40 -10.30 -15.77 22.17
CA PRO A 40 -9.54 -16.66 23.05
C PRO A 40 -8.11 -16.11 23.23
N GLY A 41 -7.68 -15.89 24.47
CA GLY A 41 -6.28 -15.51 24.76
C GLY A 41 -5.95 -14.01 24.69
N GLU A 42 -6.87 -13.12 25.09
CA GLU A 42 -6.57 -11.68 25.22
C GLU A 42 -5.22 -11.39 25.90
N SER A 43 -4.24 -10.94 25.12
CA SER A 43 -2.95 -10.49 25.61
C SER A 43 -2.96 -8.97 25.81
N LYS A 44 -2.42 -8.50 26.95
CA LYS A 44 -2.13 -7.08 27.11
C LYS A 44 -0.88 -6.77 26.29
N ALA A 45 -0.96 -5.87 25.31
CA ALA A 45 0.23 -5.43 24.59
C ALA A 45 0.90 -4.24 25.30
N ARG A 46 2.23 -4.22 25.38
CA ARG A 46 3.01 -3.12 25.95
C ARG A 46 4.24 -2.82 25.07
N VAL A 47 4.38 -1.56 24.67
CA VAL A 47 5.60 -1.09 24.00
C VAL A 47 6.68 -0.81 25.03
N VAL A 48 7.87 -1.34 24.80
CA VAL A 48 9.07 -1.11 25.61
C VAL A 48 10.20 -0.58 24.73
N ARG A 49 11.10 0.20 25.34
CA ARG A 49 12.27 0.79 24.70
C ARG A 49 13.51 0.35 25.46
N PRO A 50 14.45 -0.34 24.82
CA PRO A 50 15.74 -0.67 25.42
C PRO A 50 16.41 0.58 26.02
N GLY A 51 17.09 0.38 27.14
CA GLY A 51 17.70 1.43 27.97
C GLY A 51 16.77 2.03 29.03
N ARG A 52 15.45 1.78 28.98
CA ARG A 52 14.49 2.25 30.01
C ARG A 52 14.15 1.14 31.00
N VAL A 53 13.78 1.53 32.22
CA VAL A 53 13.31 0.62 33.26
C VAL A 53 11.79 0.53 33.19
N TYR A 54 11.27 -0.69 33.09
CA TYR A 54 9.84 -0.97 33.13
C TYR A 54 9.56 -1.86 34.33
N PRO A 55 8.90 -1.36 35.38
CA PRO A 55 8.53 -2.20 36.50
C PRO A 55 7.52 -3.27 36.05
N ILE A 56 7.62 -4.42 36.70
CA ILE A 56 6.68 -5.54 36.60
C ILE A 56 6.21 -5.91 38.00
N GLU A 57 4.98 -6.39 38.11
CA GLU A 57 4.45 -6.92 39.36
C GLU A 57 4.86 -8.38 39.48
N GLY A 58 5.51 -8.75 40.59
CA GLY A 58 5.95 -10.12 40.85
C GLY A 58 7.13 -10.62 39.99
N ASP A 59 7.28 -11.95 40.00
CA ASP A 59 8.25 -12.69 39.20
C ASP A 59 7.59 -13.17 37.89
N ALA A 60 8.33 -13.11 36.79
CA ALA A 60 7.84 -13.54 35.48
C ALA A 60 8.96 -14.17 34.63
N ASP A 61 8.56 -14.98 33.66
CA ASP A 61 9.42 -15.46 32.58
C ASP A 61 9.26 -14.55 31.35
N LEU A 62 10.33 -13.88 30.94
CA LEU A 62 10.42 -13.16 29.67
C LEU A 62 10.87 -14.13 28.58
N VAL A 63 9.96 -14.53 27.71
CA VAL A 63 10.22 -15.32 26.52
C VAL A 63 10.54 -14.38 25.37
N LEU A 64 11.81 -14.37 24.96
CA LEU A 64 12.30 -13.59 23.82
C LEU A 64 11.79 -14.19 22.50
N GLU A 65 11.92 -13.41 21.41
CA GLU A 65 11.38 -13.80 20.09
C GLU A 65 12.05 -15.05 19.52
N ASP A 66 13.31 -15.27 19.87
CA ASP A 66 14.10 -16.45 19.49
C ASP A 66 13.79 -17.68 20.36
N GLY A 67 12.88 -17.55 21.33
CA GLY A 67 12.49 -18.62 22.27
C GLY A 67 13.33 -18.66 23.55
N THR A 68 14.36 -17.82 23.69
CA THR A 68 15.16 -17.73 24.92
C THR A 68 14.30 -17.28 26.10
N ILE A 69 14.41 -17.93 27.25
CA ILE A 69 13.66 -17.59 28.47
C ILE A 69 14.57 -16.91 29.47
N VAL A 70 14.19 -15.70 29.89
CA VAL A 70 14.90 -14.88 30.89
C VAL A 70 14.00 -14.69 32.10
N LYS A 71 14.45 -15.09 33.29
CA LYS A 71 13.73 -14.84 34.55
C LYS A 71 13.86 -13.38 34.94
N VAL A 72 12.74 -12.70 35.19
CA VAL A 72 12.69 -11.28 35.52
C VAL A 72 11.95 -11.06 36.83
N ARG A 73 12.48 -10.16 37.68
CA ARG A 73 11.94 -9.85 39.01
C ARG A 73 11.84 -8.35 39.21
N GLY A 74 10.64 -7.84 39.49
CA GLY A 74 10.38 -6.42 39.80
C GLY A 74 10.57 -5.43 38.64
N SER A 75 11.42 -5.71 37.65
CA SER A 75 11.51 -4.94 36.40
C SER A 75 12.03 -5.75 35.22
N LEU A 76 11.71 -5.29 34.01
CA LEU A 76 12.26 -5.81 32.78
C LEU A 76 13.76 -5.44 32.61
N PRO A 77 14.58 -6.30 31.97
CA PRO A 77 15.97 -5.99 31.63
C PRO A 77 16.06 -4.71 30.79
N ARG A 78 17.15 -3.95 30.95
CA ARG A 78 17.35 -2.73 30.17
C ARG A 78 17.80 -3.03 28.74
N ASP A 79 18.40 -4.17 28.51
CA ASP A 79 19.05 -4.61 27.27
C ASP A 79 18.20 -5.63 26.50
N ILE A 80 16.86 -5.60 26.66
CA ILE A 80 15.95 -6.42 25.87
C ILE A 80 16.23 -6.17 24.38
N PRO A 81 16.47 -7.21 23.56
CA PRO A 81 16.70 -7.03 22.13
C PRO A 81 15.48 -6.44 21.44
N TYR A 82 15.66 -5.78 20.29
CA TYR A 82 14.51 -5.32 19.51
C TYR A 82 13.71 -6.50 18.96
N GLY A 83 12.42 -6.54 19.24
CA GLY A 83 11.58 -7.65 18.80
C GLY A 83 10.24 -7.78 19.50
N TYR A 84 9.61 -8.91 19.24
CA TYR A 84 8.33 -9.31 19.79
C TYR A 84 8.55 -10.39 20.85
N HIS A 85 8.19 -10.09 22.10
CA HIS A 85 8.46 -10.98 23.23
C HIS A 85 7.18 -11.23 24.02
N GLN A 86 7.19 -12.25 24.87
CA GLN A 86 6.11 -12.51 25.80
C GLN A 86 6.62 -12.48 27.23
N LEU A 87 6.02 -11.64 28.06
CA LEU A 87 6.21 -11.68 29.50
C LEU A 87 5.13 -12.58 30.08
N ARG A 88 5.53 -13.66 30.74
CA ARG A 88 4.65 -14.67 31.34
C ARG A 88 4.78 -14.61 32.86
N PRO A 89 3.84 -13.96 33.57
CA PRO A 89 3.84 -13.93 35.03
C PRO A 89 3.81 -15.34 35.61
N LEU A 90 4.54 -15.58 36.71
CA LEU A 90 4.55 -16.89 37.37
C LEU A 90 3.26 -17.16 38.17
N GLU A 91 2.54 -16.12 38.59
CA GLU A 91 1.30 -16.21 39.35
C GLU A 91 0.15 -15.48 38.63
N GLY A 92 -0.97 -16.20 38.43
CA GLY A 92 -2.33 -15.67 38.24
C GLY A 92 -2.66 -14.81 37.01
N ASP A 93 -1.68 -14.20 36.35
CA ASP A 93 -1.88 -13.22 35.29
C ASP A 93 -1.72 -13.78 33.87
N LYS A 94 -2.45 -13.19 32.93
CA LYS A 94 -2.32 -13.51 31.49
C LYS A 94 -0.95 -13.05 30.95
N PRO A 95 -0.38 -13.74 29.95
CA PRO A 95 0.80 -13.26 29.25
C PRO A 95 0.62 -11.84 28.70
N VAL A 96 1.71 -11.07 28.70
CA VAL A 96 1.78 -9.70 28.16
C VAL A 96 2.67 -9.73 26.93
N PHE A 97 2.11 -9.36 25.78
CA PHE A 97 2.86 -9.17 24.55
C PHE A 97 3.71 -7.91 24.63
N LEU A 98 5.02 -8.04 24.46
CA LEU A 98 5.96 -6.93 24.50
C LEU A 98 6.45 -6.59 23.09
N ILE A 99 6.40 -5.31 22.75
CA ILE A 99 6.98 -4.76 21.52
C ILE A 99 8.22 -3.96 21.93
N ALA A 100 9.40 -4.57 21.84
CA ALA A 100 10.67 -3.91 22.08
C ALA A 100 11.08 -3.15 20.81
N SER A 101 10.85 -1.84 20.80
CA SER A 101 10.97 -1.00 19.60
C SER A 101 12.07 0.07 19.75
N PRO A 102 12.81 0.40 18.66
CA PRO A 102 13.73 1.54 18.65
C PRO A 102 12.99 2.88 18.83
N GLY A 103 11.68 2.92 18.57
CA GLY A 103 10.85 4.10 18.72
C GLY A 103 10.92 5.10 17.56
N CYS A 104 11.90 4.99 16.65
CA CYS A 104 11.98 5.77 15.42
C CYS A 104 12.27 4.86 14.22
N CYS A 105 11.76 5.24 13.06
CA CYS A 105 12.06 4.61 11.78
C CYS A 105 13.48 4.98 11.32
N VAL A 106 14.03 4.15 10.43
CA VAL A 106 15.25 4.45 9.68
C VAL A 106 14.99 5.63 8.75
N LEU A 107 15.97 6.52 8.61
CA LEU A 107 15.93 7.62 7.65
C LEU A 107 16.65 7.22 6.34
N PRO A 108 16.29 7.83 5.19
CA PRO A 108 17.03 7.64 3.95
C PRO A 108 18.53 7.91 4.12
N GLU A 109 19.37 7.07 3.55
CA GLU A 109 20.84 7.24 3.57
C GLU A 109 21.26 8.54 2.89
N ARG A 110 20.67 8.83 1.72
CA ARG A 110 20.88 10.07 0.97
C ARG A 110 19.91 11.14 1.44
N ARG A 111 20.45 12.23 2.01
CA ARG A 111 19.64 13.32 2.58
C ARG A 111 18.91 14.17 1.55
N ARG A 112 19.29 14.10 0.27
CA ARG A 112 18.62 14.81 -0.83
C ARG A 112 18.37 13.92 -2.04
N ASP A 113 17.75 12.75 -1.84
CA ASP A 113 17.51 11.81 -2.94
C ASP A 113 16.32 12.19 -3.83
N TRP A 114 16.21 11.52 -4.98
CA TRP A 114 15.07 11.65 -5.87
C TRP A 114 14.76 10.34 -6.63
N GLY A 115 13.55 10.25 -7.17
CA GLY A 115 13.10 9.05 -7.87
C GLY A 115 11.88 9.24 -8.76
N TRP A 116 11.49 8.15 -9.42
CA TRP A 116 10.26 8.08 -10.22
C TRP A 116 9.10 7.50 -9.41
N ALA A 117 7.90 8.05 -9.58
CA ALA A 117 6.65 7.44 -9.19
C ALA A 117 6.01 6.78 -10.43
N VAL A 118 5.84 5.46 -10.37
CA VAL A 118 5.49 4.61 -11.51
C VAL A 118 4.25 3.79 -11.20
N GLN A 119 3.23 3.91 -12.05
CA GLN A 119 2.16 2.92 -12.11
C GLN A 119 2.66 1.75 -12.96
N LEU A 120 3.18 0.68 -12.33
CA LEU A 120 3.86 -0.42 -13.01
C LEU A 120 2.97 -1.07 -14.06
N TYR A 121 1.68 -1.25 -13.78
CA TYR A 121 0.75 -1.83 -14.75
C TYR A 121 0.72 -1.05 -16.09
N ALA A 122 1.02 0.25 -16.06
CA ALA A 122 1.00 1.13 -17.23
C ALA A 122 2.34 1.16 -18.00
N LEU A 123 3.44 0.71 -17.39
CA LEU A 123 4.79 0.74 -17.96
C LEU A 123 5.06 -0.52 -18.79
N ARG A 124 4.51 -0.55 -20.02
CA ARG A 124 4.62 -1.71 -20.92
C ARG A 124 5.87 -1.60 -21.79
N SER A 125 6.69 -2.65 -21.87
CA SER A 125 7.66 -2.81 -22.95
C SER A 125 7.03 -3.44 -24.19
N ARG A 126 7.79 -3.51 -25.28
CA ARG A 126 7.43 -4.30 -26.47
C ARG A 126 7.21 -5.79 -26.17
N LYS A 127 7.76 -6.30 -25.06
CA LYS A 127 7.62 -7.69 -24.65
C LYS A 127 6.48 -7.92 -23.69
N SER A 128 5.92 -6.88 -23.05
CA SER A 128 4.86 -7.01 -22.06
C SER A 128 3.62 -7.69 -22.65
N TRP A 129 2.94 -8.51 -21.84
CA TRP A 129 1.68 -9.12 -22.24
C TRP A 129 0.53 -8.18 -21.83
N GLY A 130 0.34 -7.07 -22.55
CA GLY A 130 -0.73 -6.10 -22.32
C GLY A 130 -0.61 -5.24 -21.06
N ILE A 131 0.21 -5.63 -20.08
CA ILE A 131 0.42 -4.97 -18.79
C ILE A 131 1.92 -4.95 -18.45
N GLY A 132 2.39 -3.87 -17.81
CA GLY A 132 3.76 -3.81 -17.30
C GLY A 132 3.98 -4.81 -16.16
N ASP A 133 5.15 -5.43 -16.11
CA ASP A 133 5.51 -6.48 -15.15
C ASP A 133 6.89 -6.28 -14.51
N LEU A 134 7.30 -7.21 -13.63
CA LEU A 134 8.53 -7.06 -12.84
C LEU A 134 9.82 -7.01 -13.69
N ALA A 135 9.82 -7.56 -14.91
CA ALA A 135 10.96 -7.38 -15.82
C ALA A 135 10.99 -5.97 -16.41
N ASP A 136 9.83 -5.37 -16.70
CA ASP A 136 9.72 -3.97 -17.13
C ASP A 136 10.21 -3.03 -16.02
N LEU A 137 9.82 -3.30 -14.77
CA LEU A 137 10.29 -2.57 -13.60
C LEU A 137 11.82 -2.68 -13.45
N ARG A 138 12.36 -3.90 -13.49
CA ARG A 138 13.80 -4.16 -13.35
C ARG A 138 14.61 -3.39 -14.39
N GLU A 139 14.19 -3.47 -15.65
CA GLU A 139 14.87 -2.80 -16.75
C GLU A 139 14.81 -1.28 -16.61
N PHE A 140 13.63 -0.73 -16.37
CA PHE A 140 13.45 0.72 -16.21
C PHE A 140 14.21 1.27 -14.99
N ALA A 141 14.20 0.53 -13.87
CA ALA A 141 14.96 0.86 -12.68
C ALA A 141 16.47 0.92 -12.96
N ARG A 142 17.01 -0.10 -13.64
CA ARG A 142 18.41 -0.17 -14.04
C ARG A 142 18.82 1.01 -14.92
N ARG A 143 18.02 1.31 -15.95
CA ARG A 143 18.27 2.42 -16.89
C ARG A 143 18.15 3.78 -16.21
N SER A 144 17.13 3.98 -15.38
CA SER A 144 16.94 5.21 -14.61
C SER A 144 18.12 5.50 -13.66
N ARG A 145 18.63 4.46 -12.99
CA ARG A 145 19.81 4.57 -12.14
C ARG A 145 21.05 4.94 -12.95
N GLN A 146 21.31 4.21 -14.04
CA GLN A 146 22.52 4.36 -14.86
C GLN A 146 22.58 5.71 -15.57
N THR A 147 21.46 6.16 -16.16
CA THR A 147 21.43 7.36 -17.00
C THR A 147 21.29 8.65 -16.19
N HIS A 148 20.48 8.65 -15.13
CA HIS A 148 20.11 9.87 -14.41
C HIS A 148 20.50 9.87 -12.92
N GLY A 149 20.97 8.75 -12.38
CA GLY A 149 21.30 8.65 -10.96
C GLY A 149 20.09 8.75 -10.05
N ALA A 150 18.91 8.30 -10.52
CA ALA A 150 17.75 8.11 -9.65
C ALA A 150 18.15 7.20 -8.47
N GLY A 151 17.72 7.55 -7.26
CA GLY A 151 18.06 6.80 -6.04
C GLY A 151 16.93 5.92 -5.53
N ILE A 152 15.70 6.12 -6.02
CA ILE A 152 14.54 5.32 -5.60
C ILE A 152 13.47 5.25 -6.71
N ILE A 153 12.60 4.25 -6.64
CA ILE A 153 11.38 4.15 -7.45
C ILE A 153 10.17 3.83 -6.58
N LEU A 154 9.16 4.69 -6.58
CA LEU A 154 7.86 4.45 -5.96
C LEU A 154 6.97 3.73 -6.96
N ILE A 155 6.39 2.61 -6.56
CA ILE A 155 5.46 1.83 -7.38
C ILE A 155 4.07 1.77 -6.75
N ASN A 156 3.05 1.58 -7.58
CA ASN A 156 1.72 1.25 -7.07
C ASN A 156 1.73 -0.09 -6.30
N PRO A 157 0.71 -0.35 -5.46
CA PRO A 157 0.59 -1.64 -4.79
C PRO A 157 0.52 -2.79 -5.81
N LEU A 158 1.37 -3.81 -5.62
CA LEU A 158 1.43 -5.00 -6.48
C LEU A 158 0.59 -6.17 -5.92
N LEU A 159 -0.37 -5.84 -5.08
CA LEU A 159 -1.05 -6.77 -4.19
C LEU A 159 -2.04 -7.67 -4.92
N ALA A 160 -2.18 -8.90 -4.40
CA ALA A 160 -3.03 -9.93 -4.97
C ALA A 160 -4.50 -9.49 -5.00
N VAL A 161 -5.21 -10.00 -6.00
CA VAL A 161 -6.67 -9.96 -6.11
C VAL A 161 -7.19 -11.41 -6.13
N ASN A 162 -8.50 -11.60 -6.08
CA ASN A 162 -9.06 -12.95 -6.19
C ASN A 162 -8.61 -13.62 -7.50
N PRO A 163 -8.20 -14.91 -7.50
CA PRO A 163 -7.62 -15.59 -8.66
C PRO A 163 -8.67 -16.03 -9.68
N VAL A 164 -9.69 -15.20 -9.90
CA VAL A 164 -10.82 -15.46 -10.79
C VAL A 164 -11.18 -14.19 -11.56
N LEU A 165 -12.03 -14.33 -12.57
CA LEU A 165 -12.51 -13.19 -13.35
C LEU A 165 -13.80 -12.62 -12.74
N PRO A 166 -14.02 -11.30 -12.87
CA PRO A 166 -13.09 -10.31 -13.42
C PRO A 166 -11.93 -9.99 -12.45
N GLN A 167 -10.79 -9.61 -13.00
CA GLN A 167 -9.66 -9.10 -12.23
C GLN A 167 -9.95 -7.68 -11.75
N GLN A 168 -9.81 -7.45 -10.44
CA GLN A 168 -9.92 -6.12 -9.84
C GLN A 168 -8.79 -5.22 -10.39
N SER A 169 -9.16 -4.05 -10.91
CA SER A 169 -8.21 -3.09 -11.49
C SER A 169 -7.57 -2.19 -10.43
N SER A 170 -8.31 -1.87 -9.36
CA SER A 170 -7.81 -1.00 -8.30
C SER A 170 -6.75 -1.70 -7.45
N PRO A 171 -5.50 -1.19 -7.42
CA PRO A 171 -4.46 -1.74 -6.55
C PRO A 171 -4.75 -1.45 -5.06
N TYR A 172 -5.73 -0.59 -4.76
CA TYR A 172 -6.17 -0.24 -3.41
C TYR A 172 -7.34 -1.08 -2.90
N TYR A 173 -7.80 -2.04 -3.70
CA TYR A 173 -8.85 -2.99 -3.30
C TYR A 173 -8.36 -4.45 -3.43
N PRO A 174 -7.25 -4.82 -2.77
CA PRO A 174 -6.66 -6.14 -2.92
C PRO A 174 -7.42 -7.20 -2.11
N THR A 175 -7.29 -8.47 -2.50
CA THR A 175 -7.75 -9.60 -1.67
C THR A 175 -6.88 -9.79 -0.42
N SER A 176 -5.60 -9.42 -0.52
CA SER A 176 -4.65 -9.46 0.59
C SER A 176 -3.60 -8.37 0.45
N ARG A 177 -3.20 -7.78 1.57
CA ARG A 177 -2.07 -6.83 1.64
C ARG A 177 -0.72 -7.50 1.87
N ARG A 178 -0.67 -8.84 1.90
CA ARG A 178 0.56 -9.62 2.11
C ARG A 178 1.06 -10.29 0.84
N TYR A 179 0.15 -10.72 -0.03
CA TYR A 179 0.46 -11.49 -1.24
C TYR A 179 0.37 -10.63 -2.49
N ARG A 180 1.02 -11.08 -3.57
CA ARG A 180 1.20 -10.31 -4.82
C ARG A 180 0.38 -10.87 -5.97
N ASN A 181 0.04 -10.00 -6.92
CA ASN A 181 -0.77 -10.36 -8.09
C ASN A 181 0.09 -11.06 -9.17
N PRO A 182 -0.27 -12.28 -9.62
CA PRO A 182 0.43 -12.99 -10.71
C PRO A 182 0.50 -12.22 -12.03
N LEU A 183 -0.35 -11.20 -12.24
CA LEU A 183 -0.29 -10.32 -13.41
C LEU A 183 1.09 -9.66 -13.60
N TYR A 184 1.86 -9.46 -12.54
CA TYR A 184 3.18 -8.84 -12.60
C TYR A 184 4.33 -9.82 -12.85
N LEU A 185 4.06 -11.10 -13.09
CA LEU A 185 5.10 -12.06 -13.50
C LEU A 185 5.50 -11.88 -14.96
N ARG A 186 6.81 -11.89 -15.22
CA ARG A 186 7.35 -12.16 -16.55
C ARG A 186 7.40 -13.68 -16.75
N VAL A 187 6.45 -14.22 -17.51
CA VAL A 187 6.27 -15.68 -17.68
C VAL A 187 7.50 -16.33 -18.32
N GLU A 188 8.12 -15.65 -19.28
CA GLU A 188 9.30 -16.14 -20.01
C GLU A 188 10.54 -16.30 -19.11
N GLU A 189 10.56 -15.65 -17.95
CA GLU A 189 11.67 -15.71 -16.98
C GLU A 189 11.41 -16.69 -15.83
N VAL A 190 10.29 -17.40 -15.85
CA VAL A 190 9.96 -18.39 -14.82
C VAL A 190 10.80 -19.66 -14.98
N PRO A 191 11.35 -20.25 -13.90
CA PRO A 191 12.00 -21.55 -13.94
C PRO A 191 11.11 -22.62 -14.59
N GLY A 192 11.63 -23.30 -15.62
CA GLY A 192 10.89 -24.28 -16.41
C GLY A 192 10.23 -23.74 -17.68
N ALA A 193 10.17 -22.42 -17.87
CA ALA A 193 9.62 -21.80 -19.08
C ALA A 193 10.23 -22.31 -20.40
N PRO A 194 11.56 -22.56 -20.53
CA PRO A 194 12.14 -23.07 -21.78
C PRO A 194 11.54 -24.40 -22.28
N VAL A 195 11.04 -25.24 -21.37
CA VAL A 195 10.42 -26.54 -21.70
C VAL A 195 9.05 -26.35 -22.39
N CYS A 196 8.37 -25.24 -22.11
CA CYS A 196 7.08 -24.85 -22.70
C CYS A 196 7.23 -23.73 -23.73
N SER A 197 8.43 -23.53 -24.30
CA SER A 197 8.76 -22.35 -25.10
C SER A 197 7.80 -22.13 -26.28
N ARG A 198 7.36 -23.18 -26.97
CA ARG A 198 6.41 -23.05 -28.10
C ARG A 198 5.03 -22.58 -27.64
N GLU A 199 4.49 -23.17 -26.58
CA GLU A 199 3.20 -22.80 -26.01
C GLU A 199 3.24 -21.40 -25.41
N ILE A 200 4.33 -21.05 -24.71
CA ILE A 200 4.55 -19.72 -24.15
C ILE A 200 4.64 -18.69 -25.27
N GLU A 201 5.40 -18.94 -26.34
CA GLU A 201 5.57 -17.96 -27.42
C GLU A 201 4.24 -17.64 -28.11
N SER A 202 3.40 -18.65 -28.37
CA SER A 202 2.07 -18.43 -28.95
C SER A 202 1.16 -17.58 -28.03
N LEU A 203 1.24 -17.78 -26.71
CA LEU A 203 0.49 -16.97 -25.74
C LEU A 203 1.10 -15.57 -25.58
N ALA A 204 2.43 -15.46 -25.70
CA ALA A 204 3.17 -14.22 -25.66
C ALA A 204 2.83 -13.34 -26.86
N ASP A 205 2.71 -13.91 -28.07
CA ASP A 205 2.24 -13.20 -29.26
C ASP A 205 0.86 -12.57 -29.04
N ALA A 206 -0.09 -13.35 -28.52
CA ALA A 206 -1.43 -12.85 -28.18
C ALA A 206 -1.35 -11.75 -27.12
N GLY A 207 -0.55 -11.95 -26.07
CA GLY A 207 -0.34 -10.98 -25.00
C GLY A 207 0.30 -9.68 -25.50
N ARG A 208 1.30 -9.76 -26.37
CA ARG A 208 1.93 -8.58 -26.99
C ARG A 208 0.97 -7.83 -27.90
N GLY A 209 0.05 -8.54 -28.55
CA GLY A 209 -1.04 -7.93 -29.32
C GLY A 209 -1.93 -7.00 -28.47
N LEU A 210 -2.08 -7.27 -27.18
CA LEU A 210 -2.83 -6.39 -26.27
C LEU A 210 -2.14 -5.03 -26.03
N ASN A 211 -0.87 -4.86 -26.41
CA ASN A 211 -0.19 -3.57 -26.28
C ASN A 211 -0.69 -2.51 -27.28
N HIS A 212 -1.38 -2.92 -28.35
CA HIS A 212 -1.91 -2.01 -29.37
C HIS A 212 -2.99 -1.06 -28.84
N GLU A 213 -3.77 -1.51 -27.86
CA GLU A 213 -4.77 -0.68 -27.18
C GLU A 213 -4.19 -0.07 -25.91
N ARG A 214 -4.54 1.17 -25.60
CA ARG A 214 -4.08 1.81 -24.35
C ARG A 214 -4.85 1.37 -23.12
N ILE A 215 -6.09 0.92 -23.30
CA ILE A 215 -6.92 0.37 -22.22
C ILE A 215 -6.48 -1.06 -21.93
N ILE A 216 -6.06 -1.32 -20.70
CA ILE A 216 -5.48 -2.58 -20.26
C ILE A 216 -6.60 -3.60 -19.98
N ASP A 217 -6.67 -4.66 -20.79
CA ASP A 217 -7.56 -5.80 -20.53
C ASP A 217 -6.91 -6.80 -19.55
N ARG A 218 -7.04 -6.54 -18.25
CA ARG A 218 -6.51 -7.42 -17.20
C ARG A 218 -7.10 -8.83 -17.24
N ASN A 219 -8.33 -8.98 -17.71
CA ASN A 219 -8.98 -10.30 -17.75
C ASN A 219 -8.28 -11.17 -18.77
N GLU A 220 -8.01 -10.63 -19.95
CA GLU A 220 -7.33 -11.38 -21.00
C GLU A 220 -5.86 -11.63 -20.66
N VAL A 221 -5.16 -10.64 -20.09
CA VAL A 221 -3.81 -10.86 -19.58
C VAL A 221 -3.77 -11.99 -18.55
N PHE A 222 -4.72 -12.00 -17.60
CA PHE A 222 -4.82 -13.06 -16.60
C PHE A 222 -5.03 -14.43 -17.24
N ARG A 223 -5.96 -14.56 -18.19
CA ARG A 223 -6.20 -15.82 -18.91
C ARG A 223 -4.93 -16.33 -19.60
N LEU A 224 -4.24 -15.47 -20.33
CA LEU A 224 -3.03 -15.83 -21.06
C LEU A 224 -1.91 -16.26 -20.09
N LYS A 225 -1.60 -15.44 -19.08
CA LYS A 225 -0.53 -15.73 -18.13
C LYS A 225 -0.82 -16.98 -17.31
N MET A 226 -2.04 -17.16 -16.79
CA MET A 226 -2.40 -18.35 -16.01
C MET A 226 -2.32 -19.63 -16.85
N LYS A 227 -2.78 -19.60 -18.12
CA LYS A 227 -2.65 -20.75 -19.04
C LYS A 227 -1.18 -21.12 -19.28
N ALA A 228 -0.31 -20.13 -19.44
CA ALA A 228 1.13 -20.37 -19.62
C ALA A 228 1.77 -20.92 -18.33
N LEU A 229 1.43 -20.35 -17.17
CA LEU A 229 1.92 -20.78 -15.86
C LEU A 229 1.46 -22.20 -15.51
N ASP A 230 0.21 -22.57 -15.82
CA ASP A 230 -0.29 -23.95 -15.69
C ASP A 230 0.49 -24.93 -16.59
N CYS A 231 0.85 -24.50 -17.80
CA CYS A 231 1.65 -25.30 -18.72
C CYS A 231 3.05 -25.57 -18.17
N VAL A 232 3.69 -24.54 -17.59
CA VAL A 232 5.00 -24.65 -16.94
C VAL A 232 4.91 -25.52 -15.69
N TRP A 233 3.92 -25.28 -14.83
CA TRP A 233 3.73 -26.01 -13.58
C TRP A 233 3.65 -27.53 -13.78
N LYS A 234 2.88 -27.99 -14.78
CA LYS A 234 2.75 -29.42 -15.12
C LYS A 234 4.08 -30.12 -15.44
N ARG A 235 5.11 -29.36 -15.79
CA ARG A 235 6.45 -29.85 -16.15
C ARG A 235 7.52 -29.40 -15.15
N PHE A 236 7.13 -28.57 -14.17
CA PHE A 236 8.01 -28.07 -13.14
C PHE A 236 8.20 -29.14 -12.08
N GLY A 237 9.43 -29.61 -11.92
CA GLY A 237 9.81 -30.41 -10.76
C GLY A 237 9.95 -29.52 -9.52
N THR A 238 9.68 -30.06 -8.33
CA THR A 238 9.94 -29.35 -7.08
C THR A 238 11.43 -29.04 -6.92
N THR A 239 11.75 -27.86 -6.39
CA THR A 239 13.13 -27.41 -6.14
C THR A 239 13.32 -27.09 -4.66
N SER A 240 14.56 -27.25 -4.17
CA SER A 240 14.90 -26.91 -2.78
C SER A 240 14.65 -25.43 -2.44
N SER A 241 14.83 -24.52 -3.41
CA SER A 241 14.56 -23.10 -3.22
C SER A 241 13.07 -22.81 -3.04
N PHE A 242 12.21 -23.46 -3.82
CA PHE A 242 10.76 -23.33 -3.68
C PHE A 242 10.27 -23.92 -2.35
N ASP A 243 10.70 -25.12 -1.99
CA ASP A 243 10.32 -25.72 -0.71
C ASP A 243 10.83 -24.90 0.47
N GLY A 244 12.05 -24.36 0.39
CA GLY A 244 12.60 -23.46 1.39
C GLY A 244 11.82 -22.14 1.51
N TYR A 245 11.30 -21.60 0.41
CA TYR A 245 10.39 -20.45 0.45
C TYR A 245 9.09 -20.79 1.19
N CYS A 246 8.47 -21.93 0.85
CA CYS A 246 7.26 -22.39 1.52
C CYS A 246 7.47 -22.59 3.04
N THR A 247 8.59 -23.16 3.46
CA THR A 247 8.92 -23.32 4.89
C THR A 247 9.07 -21.96 5.58
N ARG A 248 9.73 -20.97 4.96
CA ARG A 248 9.89 -19.63 5.55
C ARG A 248 8.58 -18.86 5.67
N GLN A 249 7.68 -19.01 4.69
CA GLN A 249 6.38 -18.32 4.68
C GLN A 249 5.33 -19.02 5.55
N GLY A 250 5.49 -20.32 5.78
CA GLY A 250 4.70 -21.11 6.73
C GLY A 250 3.20 -21.15 6.44
N ASP A 251 2.42 -21.29 7.51
CA ASP A 251 0.97 -21.53 7.47
C ASP A 251 0.20 -20.38 6.82
N SER A 252 0.71 -19.16 6.91
CA SER A 252 0.11 -17.98 6.29
C SER A 252 0.01 -18.15 4.76
N LEU A 253 1.09 -18.61 4.13
CA LEU A 253 1.12 -18.84 2.68
C LEU A 253 0.27 -20.05 2.29
N HIS A 254 0.30 -21.12 3.10
CA HIS A 254 -0.57 -22.27 2.87
C HIS A 254 -2.06 -21.89 2.93
N SER A 255 -2.46 -21.10 3.92
CA SER A 255 -3.83 -20.60 4.08
C SER A 255 -4.25 -19.71 2.90
N TYR A 256 -3.37 -18.82 2.44
CA TYR A 256 -3.62 -18.00 1.24
C TYR A 256 -3.82 -18.85 -0.01
N ALA A 257 -2.92 -19.81 -0.24
CA ALA A 257 -3.02 -20.70 -1.39
C ALA A 257 -4.29 -21.58 -1.31
N CYS A 258 -4.66 -22.08 -0.12
CA CYS A 258 -5.92 -22.79 0.08
C CYS A 258 -7.13 -21.91 -0.23
N PHE A 259 -7.13 -20.65 0.21
CA PHE A 259 -8.18 -19.68 -0.13
C PHE A 259 -8.27 -19.47 -1.65
N CYS A 260 -7.14 -19.35 -2.36
CA CYS A 260 -7.13 -19.22 -3.81
C CYS A 260 -7.84 -20.41 -4.49
N VAL A 261 -7.59 -21.65 -4.04
CA VAL A 261 -8.26 -22.84 -4.58
C VAL A 261 -9.75 -22.87 -4.21
N LEU A 262 -10.13 -22.44 -3.00
CA LEU A 262 -11.54 -22.31 -2.62
C LEU A 262 -12.28 -21.30 -3.50
N VAL A 263 -11.65 -20.17 -3.83
CA VAL A 263 -12.20 -19.16 -4.75
C VAL A 263 -12.34 -19.73 -6.16
N GLU A 264 -11.34 -20.48 -6.66
CA GLU A 264 -11.42 -21.15 -7.97
C GLU A 264 -12.58 -22.16 -8.01
N HIS A 265 -12.82 -22.87 -6.90
CA HIS A 265 -13.83 -23.92 -6.81
C HIS A 265 -15.26 -23.37 -6.66
N PHE A 266 -15.48 -22.41 -5.77
CA PHE A 266 -16.82 -21.90 -5.45
C PHE A 266 -17.17 -20.60 -6.20
N GLY A 267 -16.17 -19.87 -6.71
CA GLY A 267 -16.35 -18.52 -7.22
C GLY A 267 -16.77 -17.52 -6.13
N GLY A 268 -16.97 -16.27 -6.53
CA GLY A 268 -17.47 -15.21 -5.66
C GLY A 268 -16.62 -14.94 -4.41
N GLY A 269 -17.22 -14.24 -3.45
CA GLY A 269 -16.62 -14.00 -2.13
C GLY A 269 -16.97 -15.10 -1.13
N TRP A 270 -16.15 -15.26 -0.10
CA TRP A 270 -16.32 -16.33 0.89
C TRP A 270 -17.68 -16.31 1.63
N HIS A 271 -18.39 -15.17 1.63
CA HIS A 271 -19.74 -15.07 2.17
C HIS A 271 -20.78 -15.93 1.43
N SER A 272 -20.57 -16.21 0.14
CA SER A 272 -21.50 -17.02 -0.68
C SER A 272 -21.18 -18.51 -0.66
N TRP A 273 -20.04 -18.93 -0.08
CA TRP A 273 -19.65 -20.34 -0.03
C TRP A 273 -20.55 -21.16 0.92
N PRO A 274 -20.54 -22.50 0.83
CA PRO A 274 -21.19 -23.34 1.83
C PRO A 274 -20.63 -23.04 3.23
N GLY A 275 -21.50 -23.10 4.25
CA GLY A 275 -21.19 -22.62 5.61
C GLY A 275 -19.90 -23.20 6.22
N GLU A 276 -19.62 -24.47 5.93
CA GLU A 276 -18.43 -25.16 6.45
C GLU A 276 -17.10 -24.64 5.87
N TYR A 277 -17.09 -23.93 4.73
CA TYR A 277 -15.87 -23.36 4.12
C TYR A 277 -15.66 -21.88 4.45
N ARG A 278 -16.62 -21.25 5.12
CA ARG A 278 -16.57 -19.81 5.40
C ARG A 278 -15.54 -19.43 6.47
N HIS A 279 -15.15 -20.36 7.33
CA HIS A 279 -14.19 -20.11 8.39
C HIS A 279 -12.89 -20.90 8.15
N PRO A 280 -11.71 -20.25 8.17
CA PRO A 280 -10.44 -20.90 7.83
C PRO A 280 -10.07 -22.06 8.76
N ALA A 281 -10.45 -21.99 10.04
CA ALA A 281 -10.16 -23.05 11.02
C ALA A 281 -11.14 -24.24 10.97
N SER A 282 -12.04 -24.33 9.99
CA SER A 282 -12.99 -25.43 9.93
C SER A 282 -12.31 -26.74 9.50
N ALA A 283 -12.84 -27.86 10.00
CA ALA A 283 -12.38 -29.19 9.57
C ALA A 283 -12.63 -29.44 8.07
N ALA A 284 -13.63 -28.78 7.48
CA ALA A 284 -13.92 -28.89 6.05
C ALA A 284 -12.84 -28.23 5.19
N VAL A 285 -12.34 -27.05 5.61
CA VAL A 285 -11.21 -26.38 4.95
C VAL A 285 -9.95 -27.23 5.05
N ALA A 286 -9.66 -27.82 6.21
CA ALA A 286 -8.52 -28.73 6.37
C ALA A 286 -8.59 -29.93 5.43
N ARG A 287 -9.73 -30.64 5.37
CA ARG A 287 -9.94 -31.76 4.43
C ARG A 287 -9.86 -31.33 2.97
N PHE A 288 -10.38 -30.15 2.64
CA PHE A 288 -10.29 -29.59 1.30
C PHE A 288 -8.85 -29.31 0.90
N ALA A 289 -8.03 -28.78 1.83
CA ALA A 289 -6.63 -28.51 1.59
C ALA A 289 -5.85 -29.81 1.32
N GLU A 290 -6.08 -30.85 2.13
CA GLU A 290 -5.49 -32.19 1.91
C GLU A 290 -5.82 -32.74 0.52
N ALA A 291 -7.09 -32.64 0.11
CA ALA A 291 -7.56 -33.12 -1.19
C ALA A 291 -7.06 -32.32 -2.39
N ASN A 292 -6.61 -31.07 -2.21
CA ASN A 292 -6.21 -30.16 -3.29
C ASN A 292 -4.74 -29.71 -3.20
N THR A 293 -3.89 -30.54 -2.59
CA THR A 293 -2.48 -30.21 -2.32
C THR A 293 -1.71 -29.72 -3.55
N GLU A 294 -1.90 -30.32 -4.72
CA GLU A 294 -1.18 -29.92 -5.95
C GLU A 294 -1.54 -28.48 -6.38
N ARG A 295 -2.84 -28.14 -6.39
CA ARG A 295 -3.30 -26.81 -6.78
C ARG A 295 -2.94 -25.75 -5.74
N ILE A 296 -2.91 -26.11 -4.46
CA ILE A 296 -2.39 -25.25 -3.40
C ILE A 296 -0.91 -24.96 -3.66
N ARG A 297 -0.09 -25.98 -3.93
CA ARG A 297 1.33 -25.79 -4.25
C ARG A 297 1.55 -24.93 -5.49
N PHE A 298 0.68 -24.99 -6.49
CA PHE A 298 0.73 -24.07 -7.63
C PHE A 298 0.60 -22.60 -7.20
N HIS A 299 -0.38 -22.25 -6.35
CA HIS A 299 -0.53 -20.87 -5.85
C HIS A 299 0.64 -20.44 -4.95
N GLN A 300 1.21 -21.36 -4.16
CA GLN A 300 2.43 -21.10 -3.41
C GLN A 300 3.62 -20.81 -4.34
N TRP A 301 3.73 -21.56 -5.44
CA TRP A 301 4.76 -21.39 -6.47
C TRP A 301 4.65 -20.02 -7.15
N LEU A 302 3.44 -19.55 -7.46
CA LEU A 302 3.24 -18.20 -8.00
C LEU A 302 3.79 -17.11 -7.06
N GLN A 303 3.56 -17.23 -5.75
CA GLN A 303 4.08 -16.27 -4.78
C GLN A 303 5.60 -16.33 -4.66
N TRP A 304 6.20 -17.53 -4.74
CA TRP A 304 7.65 -17.68 -4.79
C TRP A 304 8.26 -17.00 -6.02
N LEU A 305 7.67 -17.19 -7.21
CA LEU A 305 8.14 -16.55 -8.44
C LEU A 305 8.06 -15.01 -8.35
N LEU A 306 6.99 -14.49 -7.78
CA LEU A 306 6.81 -13.05 -7.57
C LEU A 306 7.85 -12.49 -6.60
N ASP A 307 8.17 -13.24 -5.53
CA ASP A 307 9.22 -12.89 -4.58
C ASP A 307 10.60 -12.82 -5.26
N GLU A 308 10.96 -13.83 -6.06
CA GLU A 308 12.24 -13.88 -6.79
C GLU A 308 12.37 -12.76 -7.82
N GLN A 309 11.34 -12.51 -8.64
CA GLN A 309 11.38 -11.46 -9.65
C GLN A 309 11.39 -10.06 -9.01
N LEU A 310 10.67 -9.85 -7.90
CA LEU A 310 10.73 -8.58 -7.17
C LEU A 310 12.09 -8.39 -6.50
N ALA A 311 12.66 -9.44 -5.91
CA ALA A 311 14.01 -9.40 -5.36
C ALA A 311 15.02 -8.97 -6.44
N CYS A 312 14.92 -9.52 -7.65
CA CYS A 312 15.74 -9.11 -8.78
C CYS A 312 15.55 -7.63 -9.14
N ALA A 313 14.31 -7.15 -9.26
CA ALA A 313 14.03 -5.75 -9.56
C ALA A 313 14.57 -4.80 -8.48
N SER A 314 14.45 -5.18 -7.20
CA SER A 314 14.90 -4.37 -6.05
C SER A 314 16.42 -4.17 -5.98
N ARG A 315 17.20 -5.03 -6.64
CA ARG A 315 18.67 -4.91 -6.70
C ARG A 315 19.13 -3.83 -7.68
N GLU A 316 18.33 -3.54 -8.70
CA GLU A 316 18.67 -2.52 -9.71
C GLU A 316 18.53 -1.10 -9.13
N LEU A 317 17.46 -0.86 -8.36
CA LEU A 317 17.20 0.41 -7.71
C LEU A 317 16.33 0.18 -6.45
N PRO A 318 16.60 0.89 -5.33
CA PRO A 318 15.73 0.88 -4.15
C PRO A 318 14.26 1.09 -4.53
N ILE A 319 13.39 0.16 -4.09
CA ILE A 319 11.94 0.24 -4.32
C ILE A 319 11.27 0.83 -3.08
N MET A 320 10.41 1.82 -3.30
CA MET A 320 9.39 2.24 -2.36
C MET A 320 8.08 1.53 -2.72
N GLN A 321 7.63 0.63 -1.87
CA GLN A 321 6.30 0.03 -2.00
C GLN A 321 5.23 0.97 -1.46
N ASP A 322 3.99 0.78 -1.89
CA ASP A 322 2.82 1.54 -1.45
C ASP A 322 1.82 0.58 -0.80
N LEU A 323 1.37 0.90 0.42
CA LEU A 323 0.47 0.08 1.22
C LEU A 323 -0.92 0.71 1.27
N PRO A 324 -1.94 0.08 0.65
CA PRO A 324 -3.32 0.50 0.77
C PRO A 324 -3.86 0.45 2.19
N VAL A 325 -4.87 1.27 2.44
CA VAL A 325 -5.59 1.37 3.72
C VAL A 325 -6.16 0.02 4.18
N GLY A 326 -6.71 -0.76 3.25
CA GLY A 326 -7.44 -1.98 3.58
C GLY A 326 -7.46 -2.99 2.43
N PHE A 327 -8.43 -3.89 2.50
CA PHE A 327 -8.60 -5.01 1.58
C PHE A 327 -10.08 -5.25 1.31
N ASP A 328 -10.35 -5.98 0.24
CA ASP A 328 -11.68 -6.47 -0.14
C ASP A 328 -12.31 -7.27 1.02
N PRO A 329 -13.50 -6.89 1.53
CA PRO A 329 -14.23 -7.65 2.54
C PRO A 329 -14.57 -9.08 2.12
N GLN A 330 -14.54 -9.37 0.81
CA GLN A 330 -14.75 -10.70 0.25
C GLN A 330 -13.44 -11.45 -0.06
N GLY A 331 -12.29 -10.82 0.22
CA GLY A 331 -10.97 -11.35 -0.06
C GLY A 331 -10.37 -12.22 1.06
N PHE A 332 -9.13 -12.66 0.82
CA PHE A 332 -8.39 -13.55 1.71
C PHE A 332 -8.16 -12.95 3.10
N ASP A 333 -7.67 -11.71 3.19
CA ASP A 333 -7.38 -11.10 4.49
C ASP A 333 -8.68 -10.96 5.31
N ALA A 334 -9.81 -10.70 4.66
CA ALA A 334 -11.11 -10.67 5.31
C ALA A 334 -11.59 -12.05 5.78
N TRP A 335 -11.37 -13.11 4.99
CA TRP A 335 -11.68 -14.49 5.36
C TRP A 335 -10.80 -15.00 6.50
N ALA A 336 -9.49 -14.76 6.41
CA ALA A 336 -8.47 -15.21 7.35
C ALA A 336 -8.65 -14.58 8.74
N TRP A 337 -9.10 -13.32 8.80
CA TRP A 337 -9.19 -12.55 10.03
C TRP A 337 -10.62 -12.11 10.36
N GLN A 338 -11.63 -12.82 9.86
CA GLN A 338 -13.04 -12.42 9.97
C GLN A 338 -13.51 -12.15 11.41
N ASP A 339 -12.94 -12.84 12.39
CA ASP A 339 -13.32 -12.74 13.81
C ASP A 339 -12.89 -11.42 14.46
N ILE A 340 -11.94 -10.70 13.86
CA ILE A 340 -11.39 -9.46 14.41
C ILE A 340 -11.79 -8.21 13.61
N LEU A 341 -12.65 -8.37 12.60
CA LEU A 341 -13.17 -7.29 11.77
C LEU A 341 -14.52 -6.80 12.26
N ALA A 342 -14.78 -5.50 12.08
CA ALA A 342 -16.10 -4.92 12.20
C ALA A 342 -16.81 -5.06 10.85
N ARG A 343 -17.32 -6.26 10.57
CA ARG A 343 -17.88 -6.65 9.26
C ARG A 343 -19.09 -5.84 8.81
N GLU A 344 -19.82 -5.22 9.73
CA GLU A 344 -20.98 -4.37 9.42
C GLU A 344 -20.62 -2.90 9.22
N MET A 345 -19.31 -2.61 9.12
CA MET A 345 -18.76 -1.28 8.90
C MET A 345 -17.95 -1.24 7.62
N SER A 346 -17.84 -0.05 7.05
CA SER A 346 -16.93 0.28 5.96
C SER A 346 -16.02 1.43 6.37
N VAL A 347 -14.78 1.44 5.87
CA VAL A 347 -13.87 2.57 6.01
C VAL A 347 -14.15 3.59 4.91
N GLY A 348 -14.08 4.86 5.27
CA GLY A 348 -14.24 5.95 4.31
C GLY A 348 -13.63 7.26 4.79
N ALA A 349 -14.17 8.35 4.26
CA ALA A 349 -13.83 9.72 4.64
C ALA A 349 -15.11 10.56 4.81
N PRO A 350 -15.11 11.53 5.74
CA PRO A 350 -16.20 12.49 5.85
C PRO A 350 -16.27 13.40 4.61
N PRO A 351 -17.39 14.10 4.39
CA PRO A 351 -17.48 15.15 3.36
C PRO A 351 -16.34 16.18 3.41
N ASP A 352 -15.81 16.52 2.24
CA ASP A 352 -14.74 17.51 2.07
C ASP A 352 -14.90 18.38 0.79
N GLU A 353 -13.95 19.29 0.53
CA GLU A 353 -13.99 20.22 -0.62
C GLU A 353 -13.88 19.54 -2.00
N PHE A 354 -13.38 18.32 -2.05
CA PHE A 354 -13.20 17.55 -3.29
C PHE A 354 -14.31 16.50 -3.46
N SER A 355 -14.83 15.96 -2.36
CA SER A 355 -15.99 15.07 -2.31
C SER A 355 -17.03 15.57 -1.31
N ALA A 356 -17.98 16.38 -1.79
CA ALA A 356 -19.04 16.97 -0.97
C ALA A 356 -19.97 15.94 -0.30
N GLN A 357 -19.99 14.69 -0.77
CA GLN A 357 -20.79 13.60 -0.19
C GLN A 357 -20.00 12.73 0.78
N GLY A 358 -18.69 12.97 0.94
CA GLY A 358 -17.76 12.05 1.59
C GLY A 358 -17.42 10.87 0.69
N GLN A 359 -16.76 9.86 1.23
CA GLN A 359 -16.33 8.69 0.46
C GLN A 359 -16.58 7.43 1.30
N ASP A 360 -17.12 6.40 0.67
CA ASP A 360 -17.13 5.03 1.18
C ASP A 360 -16.18 4.20 0.31
N TRP A 361 -15.12 3.66 0.91
CA TRP A 361 -14.11 2.90 0.18
C TRP A 361 -14.44 1.41 0.10
N GLY A 362 -15.51 0.95 0.75
CA GLY A 362 -15.94 -0.45 0.76
C GLY A 362 -14.97 -1.39 1.48
N LEU A 363 -14.10 -0.88 2.35
CA LEU A 363 -13.06 -1.66 3.04
C LEU A 363 -13.51 -2.05 4.45
N ALA A 364 -13.22 -3.28 4.88
CA ALA A 364 -13.57 -3.73 6.23
C ALA A 364 -12.52 -3.25 7.26
N PRO A 365 -12.92 -2.57 8.36
CA PRO A 365 -11.97 -2.18 9.40
C PRO A 365 -11.74 -3.29 10.44
N PHE A 366 -10.54 -3.31 11.02
CA PHE A 366 -10.25 -4.09 12.22
C PHE A 366 -10.86 -3.44 13.46
N VAL A 367 -11.41 -4.25 14.36
CA VAL A 367 -11.78 -3.79 15.70
C VAL A 367 -10.49 -3.52 16.51
N PRO A 368 -10.20 -2.29 16.96
CA PRO A 368 -8.91 -1.94 17.54
C PRO A 368 -8.51 -2.80 18.76
N ALA A 369 -9.46 -3.05 19.66
CA ALA A 369 -9.24 -3.89 20.83
C ALA A 369 -8.91 -5.35 20.46
N ARG A 370 -9.55 -5.87 19.41
CA ARG A 370 -9.33 -7.22 18.90
C ARG A 370 -7.99 -7.38 18.20
N LEU A 371 -7.61 -6.38 17.39
CA LEU A 371 -6.29 -6.31 16.79
C LEU A 371 -5.18 -6.32 17.85
N ARG A 372 -5.39 -5.61 18.97
CA ARG A 372 -4.46 -5.64 20.11
C ARG A 372 -4.44 -7.00 20.81
N ALA A 373 -5.60 -7.61 21.02
CA ALA A 373 -5.74 -8.91 21.69
C ALA A 373 -5.07 -10.04 20.91
N CYS A 374 -5.07 -9.98 19.56
CA CYS A 374 -4.33 -10.91 18.70
C CYS A 374 -2.88 -10.46 18.43
N GLU A 375 -2.28 -9.71 19.36
CA GLU A 375 -0.87 -9.29 19.31
C GLU A 375 -0.49 -8.55 18.02
N TYR A 376 -1.45 -7.83 17.43
CA TYR A 376 -1.32 -7.11 16.17
C TYR A 376 -0.90 -7.97 14.98
N LEU A 377 -1.09 -9.29 15.02
CA LEU A 377 -0.60 -10.22 14.01
C LEU A 377 -0.92 -9.80 12.56
N PRO A 378 -2.18 -9.45 12.20
CA PRO A 378 -2.48 -8.99 10.84
C PRO A 378 -1.67 -7.77 10.40
N PHE A 379 -1.46 -6.83 11.32
CA PHE A 379 -0.73 -5.60 11.04
C PHE A 379 0.77 -5.87 10.91
N ARG A 380 1.35 -6.66 11.83
CA ARG A 380 2.76 -7.07 11.79
C ARG A 380 3.10 -7.77 10.47
N GLU A 381 2.31 -8.77 10.09
CA GLU A 381 2.53 -9.51 8.85
C GLU A 381 2.36 -8.62 7.60
N THR A 382 1.39 -7.69 7.62
CA THR A 382 1.20 -6.72 6.53
C THR A 382 2.43 -5.83 6.35
N ILE A 383 2.96 -5.27 7.44
CA ILE A 383 4.14 -4.39 7.39
C ILE A 383 5.38 -5.18 6.96
N GLN A 384 5.58 -6.39 7.49
CA GLN A 384 6.69 -7.27 7.11
C GLN A 384 6.65 -7.63 5.63
N ALA A 385 5.50 -8.04 5.10
CA ALA A 385 5.33 -8.39 3.69
C ALA A 385 5.56 -7.17 2.77
N SER A 386 5.05 -5.99 3.17
CA SER A 386 5.23 -4.74 2.42
C SER A 386 6.67 -4.26 2.38
N LEU A 387 7.46 -4.57 3.42
CA LEU A 387 8.87 -4.23 3.52
C LEU A 387 9.80 -5.28 2.89
N SER A 388 9.29 -6.46 2.55
CA SER A 388 10.05 -7.46 1.79
C SER A 388 10.48 -6.89 0.44
N HIS A 389 11.79 -6.95 0.15
CA HIS A 389 12.43 -6.39 -1.05
C HIS A 389 12.21 -4.88 -1.25
N ALA A 390 11.87 -4.14 -0.19
CA ALA A 390 11.68 -2.70 -0.22
C ALA A 390 12.78 -1.97 0.56
N LYS A 391 13.07 -0.73 0.14
CA LYS A 391 13.91 0.23 0.89
C LYS A 391 13.11 1.42 1.39
N ALA A 392 11.84 1.50 1.02
CA ALA A 392 10.89 2.37 1.67
C ALA A 392 9.47 1.83 1.58
N LEU A 393 8.61 2.32 2.47
CA LEU A 393 7.18 2.06 2.45
C LEU A 393 6.41 3.37 2.52
N ARG A 394 5.57 3.63 1.54
CA ARG A 394 4.50 4.63 1.62
C ARG A 394 3.28 3.97 2.26
N ILE A 395 2.79 4.53 3.37
CA ILE A 395 1.56 4.10 4.03
C ILE A 395 0.47 5.07 3.60
N ASP A 396 -0.48 4.57 2.80
CA ASP A 396 -1.64 5.32 2.37
C ASP A 396 -2.56 5.63 3.55
N HIS A 397 -3.15 6.83 3.57
CA HIS A 397 -3.99 7.32 4.66
C HIS A 397 -3.38 7.07 6.05
N VAL A 398 -2.18 7.60 6.33
CA VAL A 398 -1.43 7.31 7.58
C VAL A 398 -2.20 7.72 8.84
N MET A 399 -3.19 8.60 8.70
CA MET A 399 -4.17 8.95 9.73
C MET A 399 -4.88 7.70 10.30
N GLY A 400 -5.04 6.65 9.50
CA GLY A 400 -5.63 5.36 9.88
C GLY A 400 -4.95 4.66 11.05
N LEU A 401 -3.68 5.00 11.34
CA LEU A 401 -2.97 4.54 12.55
C LEU A 401 -3.52 5.17 13.83
N PHE A 402 -4.16 6.34 13.73
CA PHE A 402 -4.66 7.13 14.85
C PHE A 402 -6.17 7.01 14.99
N ARG A 403 -6.87 7.08 13.87
CA ARG A 403 -8.31 6.97 13.79
C ARG A 403 -8.74 6.60 12.38
N GLN A 404 -9.85 5.91 12.26
CA GLN A 404 -10.48 5.64 10.97
C GLN A 404 -11.92 6.14 10.99
N PHE A 405 -12.40 6.64 9.87
CA PHE A 405 -13.79 7.05 9.73
C PHE A 405 -14.61 5.86 9.29
N TRP A 406 -15.48 5.38 10.17
CA TRP A 406 -16.32 4.20 9.96
C TRP A 406 -17.72 4.62 9.56
N ILE A 407 -18.25 3.94 8.54
CA ILE A 407 -19.58 4.13 7.99
C ILE A 407 -20.34 2.82 8.21
N PRO A 408 -21.46 2.80 8.94
CA PRO A 408 -22.31 1.62 9.01
C PRO A 408 -22.80 1.22 7.61
N LYS A 409 -22.75 -0.07 7.28
CA LYS A 409 -23.18 -0.56 5.96
C LYS A 409 -24.60 -0.11 5.65
N GLY A 410 -24.82 0.37 4.42
CA GLY A 410 -26.11 0.88 3.96
C GLY A 410 -26.41 2.34 4.32
N MET A 411 -25.56 2.99 5.13
CA MET A 411 -25.67 4.42 5.41
C MET A 411 -24.78 5.25 4.47
N SER A 412 -25.08 6.55 4.34
CA SER A 412 -24.24 7.47 3.57
C SER A 412 -22.96 7.83 4.34
N PRO A 413 -21.87 8.25 3.67
CA PRO A 413 -20.64 8.68 4.34
C PRO A 413 -20.85 9.82 5.34
N ALA A 414 -21.85 10.69 5.13
CA ALA A 414 -22.20 11.75 6.07
C ALA A 414 -22.62 11.22 7.46
N MET A 415 -23.08 9.98 7.55
CA MET A 415 -23.46 9.31 8.79
C MET A 415 -22.30 8.61 9.50
N GLY A 416 -21.08 8.65 8.96
CA GLY A 416 -19.93 8.00 9.59
C GLY A 416 -19.41 8.72 10.83
N ALA A 417 -18.52 8.04 11.56
CA ALA A 417 -17.84 8.60 12.73
C ALA A 417 -16.41 8.07 12.87
N TYR A 418 -15.56 8.85 13.55
CA TYR A 418 -14.18 8.41 13.82
C TYR A 418 -14.13 7.40 14.97
N VAL A 419 -13.40 6.31 14.74
CA VAL A 419 -12.99 5.31 15.73
C VAL A 419 -11.49 5.44 15.98
N ARG A 420 -11.07 5.46 17.24
CA ARG A 420 -9.68 5.59 17.68
C ARG A 420 -8.91 4.28 17.47
N PHE A 421 -7.69 4.39 16.99
CA PHE A 421 -6.73 3.28 16.86
C PHE A 421 -5.54 3.46 17.82
N PRO A 422 -4.89 2.36 18.25
CA PRO A 422 -3.78 2.39 19.20
C PRO A 422 -2.48 2.84 18.52
N ALA A 423 -2.41 4.11 18.11
CA ALA A 423 -1.31 4.67 17.32
C ALA A 423 0.08 4.42 17.93
N GLN A 424 0.21 4.47 19.26
CA GLN A 424 1.49 4.25 19.92
C GLN A 424 2.05 2.85 19.63
N ASP A 425 1.19 1.84 19.65
CA ASP A 425 1.58 0.44 19.44
C ASP A 425 1.85 0.20 17.96
N LEU A 426 1.00 0.73 17.07
CA LEU A 426 1.18 0.62 15.61
C LEU A 426 2.44 1.33 15.12
N LEU A 427 2.75 2.54 15.63
CA LEU A 427 3.98 3.27 15.30
C LEU A 427 5.23 2.55 15.84
N ALA A 428 5.13 1.87 16.99
CA ALA A 428 6.24 1.09 17.54
C ALA A 428 6.53 -0.16 16.69
N ILE A 429 5.49 -0.82 16.17
CA ILE A 429 5.61 -1.93 15.21
C ILE A 429 6.25 -1.44 13.92
N ILE A 430 5.77 -0.33 13.34
CA ILE A 430 6.36 0.25 12.12
C ILE A 430 7.85 0.58 12.33
N ALA A 431 8.20 1.21 13.46
CA ALA A 431 9.60 1.55 13.75
C ALA A 431 10.49 0.31 13.90
N LEU A 432 9.97 -0.77 14.52
CA LEU A 432 10.67 -2.04 14.64
C LEU A 432 10.91 -2.68 13.27
N GLU A 433 9.88 -2.76 12.42
CA GLU A 433 9.99 -3.38 11.10
C GLU A 433 10.82 -2.53 10.12
N SER A 434 10.73 -1.20 10.23
CA SER A 434 11.62 -0.25 9.55
C SER A 434 13.09 -0.51 9.89
N TYR A 435 13.40 -0.70 11.19
CA TYR A 435 14.74 -1.03 11.64
C TYR A 435 15.23 -2.38 11.09
N ARG A 436 14.39 -3.42 11.13
CA ARG A 436 14.73 -4.77 10.64
C ARG A 436 15.02 -4.83 9.15
N SER A 437 14.25 -4.09 8.37
CA SER A 437 14.40 -4.03 6.90
C SER A 437 15.45 -3.01 6.43
N GLY A 438 15.83 -2.06 7.29
CA GLY A 438 16.61 -0.90 6.91
C GLY A 438 15.85 0.04 5.97
N ALA A 439 14.52 -0.01 5.96
CA ALA A 439 13.68 0.78 5.08
C ALA A 439 13.08 1.98 5.79
N PHE A 440 13.05 3.15 5.13
CA PHE A 440 12.41 4.33 5.69
C PHE A 440 10.90 4.36 5.38
N ILE A 441 10.14 5.13 6.14
CA ILE A 441 8.68 5.14 6.03
C ILE A 441 8.18 6.54 5.63
N VAL A 442 7.27 6.58 4.68
CA VAL A 442 6.53 7.77 4.26
C VAL A 442 5.07 7.61 4.69
N GLY A 443 4.56 8.53 5.48
CA GLY A 443 3.13 8.62 5.77
C GLY A 443 2.45 9.56 4.78
N GLU A 444 1.41 9.09 4.11
CA GLU A 444 0.48 9.95 3.37
C GLU A 444 -0.37 10.73 4.38
N ASP A 445 -0.02 12.00 4.61
CA ASP A 445 -0.70 12.92 5.55
C ASP A 445 -1.41 14.09 4.83
N LEU A 446 -2.31 13.75 3.91
CA LEU A 446 -3.16 14.67 3.15
C LEU A 446 -4.61 14.66 3.67
N GLY A 447 -5.39 15.66 3.25
CA GLY A 447 -6.77 15.84 3.69
C GLY A 447 -6.90 16.34 5.14
N THR A 448 -7.86 15.80 5.90
CA THR A 448 -8.20 16.28 7.26
C THR A 448 -7.26 15.71 8.32
N VAL A 449 -6.05 16.28 8.40
CA VAL A 449 -4.99 15.82 9.31
C VAL A 449 -5.05 16.53 10.66
N GLN A 450 -5.12 15.77 11.76
CA GLN A 450 -5.00 16.35 13.09
C GLN A 450 -3.56 16.84 13.32
N GLN A 451 -3.38 18.00 13.93
CA GLN A 451 -2.06 18.59 14.18
C GLN A 451 -1.09 17.63 14.91
N GLU A 452 -1.63 16.78 15.79
CA GLU A 452 -0.85 15.77 16.51
C GLU A 452 -0.23 14.71 15.58
N VAL A 453 -0.89 14.36 14.47
CA VAL A 453 -0.42 13.33 13.53
C VAL A 453 0.94 13.71 12.98
N ARG A 454 1.07 14.90 12.37
CA ARG A 454 2.34 15.39 11.80
C ARG A 454 3.45 15.45 12.84
N ARG A 455 3.14 15.90 14.06
CA ARG A 455 4.09 15.93 15.17
C ARG A 455 4.58 14.52 15.52
N LYS A 456 3.67 13.54 15.63
CA LYS A 456 4.02 12.15 15.96
C LYS A 456 4.79 11.48 14.82
N LEU A 457 4.40 11.68 13.56
CA LEU A 457 5.17 11.17 12.41
C LEU A 457 6.62 11.65 12.46
N ALA A 458 6.82 12.96 12.67
CA ALA A 458 8.17 13.53 12.80
C ALA A 458 8.95 12.96 14.00
N GLN A 459 8.30 12.78 15.15
CA GLN A 459 8.91 12.14 16.34
C GLN A 459 9.35 10.70 16.09
N HIS A 460 8.68 9.99 15.18
CA HIS A 460 8.99 8.62 14.79
C HIS A 460 9.85 8.55 13.51
N HIS A 461 10.39 9.67 13.02
CA HIS A 461 11.18 9.75 11.79
C HIS A 461 10.45 9.25 10.52
N MET A 462 9.13 9.36 10.50
CA MET A 462 8.33 9.09 9.30
C MET A 462 8.26 10.36 8.46
N LEU A 463 8.56 10.23 7.16
CA LEU A 463 8.48 11.32 6.21
C LEU A 463 7.01 11.66 5.96
N SER A 464 6.69 12.95 5.96
CA SER A 464 5.39 13.46 5.52
C SER A 464 5.29 13.48 3.99
N SER A 465 4.08 13.48 3.44
CA SER A 465 3.83 13.69 2.00
C SER A 465 3.46 15.15 1.72
N ARG A 466 4.21 15.80 0.81
CA ARG A 466 3.99 17.19 0.38
C ARG A 466 3.68 17.23 -1.10
N LEU A 467 2.45 17.60 -1.44
CA LEU A 467 1.98 17.71 -2.83
C LEU A 467 1.85 19.18 -3.23
N LEU A 468 2.50 19.57 -4.32
CA LEU A 468 2.45 20.95 -4.82
C LEU A 468 1.02 21.46 -5.03
N TRP A 469 0.08 20.58 -5.38
CA TRP A 469 -1.34 20.92 -5.53
C TRP A 469 -2.04 21.34 -4.24
N PHE A 470 -1.59 20.86 -3.09
CA PHE A 470 -2.22 21.15 -1.79
C PHE A 470 -1.45 22.16 -0.95
N GLU A 471 -0.19 22.42 -1.27
CA GLU A 471 0.65 23.31 -0.46
C GLU A 471 0.50 24.78 -0.87
N GLU A 472 0.13 25.64 0.08
CA GLU A 472 0.07 27.10 -0.11
C GLU A 472 1.46 27.72 -0.26
N LYS A 473 2.42 27.17 0.48
CA LYS A 473 3.80 27.64 0.53
C LYS A 473 4.61 27.14 -0.67
N PRO A 474 5.63 27.89 -1.11
CA PRO A 474 6.54 27.42 -2.14
C PRO A 474 7.39 26.23 -1.62
N PRO A 475 7.88 25.34 -2.49
CA PRO A 475 8.66 24.16 -2.09
C PRO A 475 9.93 24.44 -1.28
N GLY A 476 10.52 25.63 -1.40
CA GLY A 476 11.64 26.05 -0.56
C GLY A 476 11.33 26.09 0.94
N GLU A 477 10.05 26.18 1.32
CA GLU A 477 9.57 26.17 2.70
C GLU A 477 9.03 24.80 3.15
N TYR A 478 9.13 23.76 2.33
CA TYR A 478 8.67 22.42 2.73
C TYR A 478 9.51 21.87 3.89
N PRO A 479 8.95 21.00 4.74
CA PRO A 479 9.72 20.39 5.82
C PRO A 479 10.78 19.42 5.27
N LYS A 480 11.92 19.33 5.96
CA LYS A 480 12.99 18.37 5.60
C LYS A 480 12.51 16.92 5.62
N LEU A 481 11.84 16.50 6.70
CA LEU A 481 11.29 15.13 6.86
C LEU A 481 10.03 14.94 6.01
N ALA A 482 10.19 14.97 4.69
CA ALA A 482 9.13 14.77 3.74
C ALA A 482 9.59 14.12 2.43
N LEU A 483 8.63 13.46 1.78
CA LEU A 483 8.60 13.19 0.37
C LEU A 483 7.80 14.31 -0.32
N ALA A 484 8.42 14.98 -1.28
CA ALA A 484 7.78 16.05 -2.05
C ALA A 484 7.50 15.59 -3.49
N SER A 485 6.29 15.87 -3.96
CA SER A 485 5.82 15.54 -5.30
C SER A 485 4.97 16.67 -5.86
N VAL A 486 4.82 16.73 -7.18
CA VAL A 486 3.88 17.68 -7.79
C VAL A 486 2.45 17.17 -7.61
N THR A 487 2.24 15.93 -8.02
CA THR A 487 0.93 15.26 -8.10
C THR A 487 1.02 13.81 -7.61
N THR A 488 -0.10 13.10 -7.64
CA THR A 488 -0.21 11.65 -7.42
C THR A 488 -1.06 11.04 -8.53
N HIS A 489 -1.25 9.72 -8.49
CA HIS A 489 -2.10 8.99 -9.43
C HIS A 489 -3.60 9.33 -9.34
N ASP A 490 -4.04 9.97 -8.24
CA ASP A 490 -5.43 10.40 -8.02
C ASP A 490 -5.70 11.84 -8.49
N LEU A 491 -4.63 12.60 -8.76
CA LEU A 491 -4.67 14.03 -9.00
C LEU A 491 -4.32 14.35 -10.45
N PRO A 492 -4.73 15.52 -10.96
CA PRO A 492 -4.39 15.91 -12.32
C PRO A 492 -2.88 15.93 -12.54
N THR A 493 -2.45 15.50 -13.72
CA THR A 493 -1.08 15.73 -14.21
C THR A 493 -0.86 17.23 -14.41
N ILE A 494 0.41 17.65 -14.52
CA ILE A 494 0.75 19.03 -14.86
C ILE A 494 0.11 19.42 -16.20
N ALA A 495 0.18 18.55 -17.20
CA ALA A 495 -0.42 18.80 -18.51
C ALA A 495 -1.95 18.91 -18.43
N GLY A 496 -2.61 18.02 -17.68
CA GLY A 496 -4.06 18.02 -17.47
C GLY A 496 -4.57 19.28 -16.76
N LEU A 497 -3.86 19.71 -15.70
CA LEU A 497 -4.16 20.95 -14.98
C LEU A 497 -3.89 22.19 -15.84
N TRP A 498 -2.74 22.22 -16.53
CA TRP A 498 -2.29 23.40 -17.27
C TRP A 498 -3.12 23.65 -18.53
N SER A 499 -3.51 22.61 -19.28
CA SER A 499 -4.42 22.78 -20.40
C SER A 499 -5.85 23.06 -19.93
N GLY A 500 -6.24 22.50 -18.77
CA GLY A 500 -7.62 22.46 -18.30
C GLY A 500 -8.40 21.25 -18.81
N THR A 501 -7.75 20.31 -19.50
CA THR A 501 -8.40 19.08 -20.00
C THR A 501 -8.94 18.24 -18.86
N ASP A 502 -8.23 18.18 -17.74
CA ASP A 502 -8.67 17.42 -16.57
C ASP A 502 -10.01 17.92 -16.01
N LEU A 503 -10.15 19.24 -15.86
CA LEU A 503 -11.40 19.83 -15.38
C LEU A 503 -12.55 19.58 -16.36
N HIS A 504 -12.27 19.67 -17.66
CA HIS A 504 -13.25 19.40 -18.71
C HIS A 504 -13.71 17.93 -18.69
N VAL A 505 -12.77 16.99 -18.52
CA VAL A 505 -13.08 15.56 -18.39
C VAL A 505 -13.98 15.32 -17.17
N GLN A 506 -13.64 15.85 -16.00
CA GLN A 506 -14.48 15.72 -14.80
C GLN A 506 -15.91 16.21 -15.05
N GLN A 507 -16.07 17.36 -15.71
CA GLN A 507 -17.39 17.91 -16.05
C GLN A 507 -18.16 17.00 -17.03
N ASN A 508 -17.48 16.47 -18.06
CA ASN A 508 -18.10 15.57 -19.03
C ASN A 508 -18.54 14.23 -18.42
N LEU A 509 -17.85 13.77 -17.37
CA LEU A 509 -18.24 12.59 -16.60
C LEU A 509 -19.41 12.86 -15.63
N GLY A 510 -19.93 14.09 -15.59
CA GLY A 510 -21.01 14.47 -14.68
C GLY A 510 -20.56 14.65 -13.23
N LEU A 511 -19.25 14.69 -12.97
CA LEU A 511 -18.72 15.00 -11.65
C LEU A 511 -18.95 16.48 -11.34
N ARG A 512 -18.90 16.83 -10.05
CA ARG A 512 -19.00 18.22 -9.57
C ARG A 512 -17.64 18.70 -9.06
N PRO A 513 -16.66 18.96 -9.95
CA PRO A 513 -15.32 19.34 -9.53
C PRO A 513 -15.31 20.74 -8.89
N ASN A 514 -14.36 20.96 -7.98
CA ASN A 514 -14.07 22.29 -7.44
C ASN A 514 -13.35 23.16 -8.50
N VAL A 515 -14.14 23.81 -9.37
CA VAL A 515 -13.66 24.66 -10.47
C VAL A 515 -12.76 25.77 -9.96
N ASP A 516 -13.15 26.43 -8.87
CA ASP A 516 -12.40 27.57 -8.33
C ASP A 516 -11.10 27.13 -7.67
N GLY A 517 -11.12 26.02 -6.92
CA GLY A 517 -9.90 25.40 -6.38
C GLY A 517 -8.92 25.03 -7.50
N THR A 518 -9.41 24.42 -8.59
CA THR A 518 -8.58 24.07 -9.76
C THR A 518 -7.94 25.32 -10.40
N ARG A 519 -8.72 26.40 -10.56
CA ARG A 519 -8.21 27.69 -11.06
C ARG A 519 -7.16 28.30 -10.12
N GLN A 520 -7.39 28.22 -8.82
CA GLN A 520 -6.44 28.71 -7.81
C GLN A 520 -5.11 27.95 -7.88
N ILE A 521 -5.14 26.62 -7.96
CA ILE A 521 -3.92 25.80 -8.11
C ILE A 521 -3.17 26.19 -9.39
N ARG A 522 -3.85 26.31 -10.53
CA ARG A 522 -3.23 26.73 -11.80
C ARG A 522 -2.63 28.13 -11.71
N ASN A 523 -3.31 29.08 -11.07
CA ASN A 523 -2.80 30.44 -10.90
C ASN A 523 -1.63 30.52 -9.92
N ARG A 524 -1.64 29.70 -8.86
CA ARG A 524 -0.50 29.56 -7.96
C ARG A 524 0.71 29.00 -8.71
N LEU A 525 0.52 27.96 -9.52
CA LEU A 525 1.58 27.40 -10.35
C LEU A 525 2.20 28.47 -11.25
N LYS A 526 1.40 29.24 -12.01
CA LYS A 526 1.88 30.36 -12.86
C LYS A 526 2.80 31.32 -12.12
N LYS A 527 2.41 31.73 -10.91
CA LYS A 527 3.20 32.64 -10.06
C LYS A 527 4.50 32.00 -9.62
N ILE A 528 4.42 30.75 -9.15
CA ILE A 528 5.54 29.99 -8.62
C ILE A 528 6.62 29.74 -9.69
N ILE A 529 6.24 29.35 -10.91
CA ILE A 529 7.19 29.10 -12.00
C ILE A 529 7.49 30.32 -12.88
N ASN A 530 6.89 31.48 -12.54
CA ASN A 530 6.95 32.72 -13.31
C ASN A 530 6.72 32.49 -14.82
N ALA A 531 5.55 31.94 -15.17
CA ALA A 531 5.23 31.57 -16.54
C ALA A 531 3.88 32.18 -17.01
N PRO A 532 3.82 32.79 -18.21
CA PRO A 532 2.57 33.24 -18.81
C PRO A 532 1.67 32.06 -19.18
N ARG A 533 0.37 32.34 -19.45
CA ARG A 533 -0.62 31.30 -19.75
C ARG A 533 -0.29 30.44 -20.98
N ASN A 534 0.42 31.00 -21.96
CA ASN A 534 0.73 30.35 -23.23
C ASN A 534 2.08 29.62 -23.23
N THR A 535 2.72 29.46 -22.06
CA THR A 535 3.96 28.68 -21.97
C THR A 535 3.70 27.23 -22.41
N PRO A 536 4.56 26.68 -23.28
CA PRO A 536 4.51 25.28 -23.69
C PRO A 536 4.51 24.30 -22.49
N ILE A 537 3.76 23.22 -22.60
CA ILE A 537 3.53 22.26 -21.49
C ILE A 537 4.84 21.62 -21.01
N ASP A 538 5.72 21.24 -21.94
CA ASP A 538 7.06 20.71 -21.65
C ASP A 538 7.91 21.68 -20.82
N GLU A 539 7.85 22.98 -21.12
CA GLU A 539 8.53 24.02 -20.35
C GLU A 539 7.92 24.19 -18.95
N VAL A 540 6.59 24.13 -18.83
CA VAL A 540 5.88 24.17 -17.54
C VAL A 540 6.29 22.98 -16.66
N ILE A 541 6.29 21.76 -17.22
CA ILE A 541 6.69 20.53 -16.53
C ILE A 541 8.14 20.67 -16.01
N LYS A 542 9.06 21.06 -16.90
CA LYS A 542 10.48 21.27 -16.56
C LYS A 542 10.68 22.30 -15.45
N LYS A 543 10.01 23.45 -15.53
CA LYS A 543 10.11 24.51 -14.50
C LYS A 543 9.53 24.05 -13.17
N THR A 544 8.41 23.34 -13.20
CA THR A 544 7.74 22.83 -12.01
C THR A 544 8.62 21.83 -11.26
N HIS A 545 9.19 20.85 -11.96
CA HIS A 545 10.09 19.87 -11.34
C HIS A 545 11.41 20.50 -10.87
N ARG A 546 11.99 21.46 -11.59
CA ARG A 546 13.17 22.20 -11.12
C ARG A 546 12.90 22.91 -9.80
N MET A 547 11.75 23.57 -9.70
CA MET A 547 11.36 24.27 -8.48
C MET A 547 11.11 23.28 -7.32
N LEU A 548 10.44 22.15 -7.58
CA LEU A 548 10.18 21.14 -6.56
C LEU A 548 11.49 20.51 -6.05
N ALA A 549 12.44 20.27 -6.95
CA ALA A 549 13.76 19.73 -6.63
C ALA A 549 14.58 20.66 -5.72
N GLY A 550 14.29 21.97 -5.73
CA GLY A 550 14.87 22.95 -4.81
C GLY A 550 14.39 22.81 -3.36
N SER A 551 13.35 22.02 -3.08
CA SER A 551 12.87 21.80 -1.71
C SER A 551 13.94 21.16 -0.81
N PRO A 552 13.90 21.42 0.50
CA PRO A 552 14.78 20.78 1.48
C PRO A 552 14.28 19.38 1.88
N SER A 553 13.17 18.91 1.33
CA SER A 553 12.61 17.58 1.55
C SER A 553 13.64 16.48 1.24
N LEU A 554 13.68 15.44 2.08
CA LEU A 554 14.64 14.34 1.94
C LEU A 554 14.49 13.59 0.61
N ILE A 555 13.25 13.40 0.14
CA ILE A 555 12.94 12.70 -1.10
C ILE A 555 12.10 13.61 -2.02
N VAL A 556 12.42 13.62 -3.31
CA VAL A 556 11.57 14.22 -4.35
C VAL A 556 11.17 13.15 -5.36
N THR A 557 9.90 13.08 -5.75
CA THR A 557 9.47 12.18 -6.83
C THR A 557 8.83 12.93 -8.00
N ALA A 558 9.00 12.37 -9.20
CA ALA A 558 8.32 12.80 -10.42
C ALA A 558 7.52 11.62 -11.00
N THR A 559 6.33 11.88 -11.55
CA THR A 559 5.54 10.84 -12.21
C THR A 559 6.01 10.65 -13.65
N LEU A 560 5.85 9.43 -14.18
CA LEU A 560 6.11 9.20 -15.61
C LEU A 560 5.08 9.91 -16.51
N ASP A 561 3.84 10.04 -16.04
CA ASP A 561 2.79 10.79 -16.72
C ASP A 561 3.23 12.24 -16.99
N ASP A 562 3.79 12.92 -15.99
CA ASP A 562 4.35 14.27 -16.18
C ASP A 562 5.58 14.25 -17.08
N ALA A 563 6.49 13.28 -16.91
CA ALA A 563 7.69 13.14 -17.74
C ALA A 563 7.42 12.87 -19.23
N LEU A 564 6.18 12.48 -19.56
CA LEU A 564 5.70 12.21 -20.92
C LEU A 564 4.64 13.24 -21.38
N GLY A 565 4.28 14.21 -20.54
CA GLY A 565 3.26 15.21 -20.87
C GLY A 565 1.85 14.64 -21.03
N VAL A 566 1.55 13.52 -20.36
CA VAL A 566 0.24 12.86 -20.39
C VAL A 566 -0.82 13.76 -19.76
N HIS A 567 -1.97 13.91 -20.40
CA HIS A 567 -3.03 14.82 -19.96
C HIS A 567 -4.01 14.17 -18.98
N GLU A 568 -4.30 12.90 -19.21
CA GLU A 568 -5.20 12.10 -18.41
C GLU A 568 -4.54 11.58 -17.14
N ARG A 569 -5.35 11.35 -16.10
CA ARG A 569 -4.89 10.77 -14.83
C ARG A 569 -5.13 9.25 -14.80
N PRO A 570 -4.25 8.47 -14.13
CA PRO A 570 -4.45 7.02 -14.02
C PRO A 570 -5.71 6.62 -13.26
N ASN A 571 -6.12 7.41 -12.26
CA ASN A 571 -7.34 7.22 -11.48
C ASN A 571 -8.13 8.53 -11.37
N MET A 572 -9.45 8.43 -11.48
CA MET A 572 -10.41 9.51 -11.28
C MET A 572 -11.25 9.20 -10.03
N PRO A 573 -10.86 9.69 -8.84
CA PRO A 573 -11.60 9.43 -7.61
C PRO A 573 -13.09 9.75 -7.73
N GLY A 574 -13.93 8.92 -7.11
CA GLY A 574 -15.38 9.06 -7.17
C GLY A 574 -16.04 8.52 -8.46
N THR A 575 -15.28 7.83 -9.31
CA THR A 575 -15.82 7.09 -10.47
C THR A 575 -15.63 5.58 -10.29
N LEU A 576 -16.53 4.80 -10.89
CA LEU A 576 -16.43 3.34 -10.97
C LEU A 576 -16.18 2.93 -12.42
N SER A 577 -17.20 3.01 -13.27
CA SER A 577 -17.15 2.63 -14.69
C SER A 577 -17.07 3.82 -15.65
N GLN A 578 -17.28 5.04 -15.15
CA GLN A 578 -17.28 6.27 -15.97
C GLN A 578 -15.88 6.61 -16.50
N TRP A 579 -14.83 6.17 -15.78
CA TRP A 579 -13.44 6.34 -16.16
C TRP A 579 -12.73 4.97 -16.10
N PRO A 580 -11.80 4.65 -17.02
CA PRO A 580 -11.05 3.40 -16.99
C PRO A 580 -9.95 3.43 -15.91
N ASN A 581 -10.36 3.59 -14.64
CA ASN A 581 -9.48 3.67 -13.48
C ASN A 581 -8.47 2.53 -13.48
N TRP A 582 -7.21 2.89 -13.25
CA TRP A 582 -6.07 1.97 -13.17
C TRP A 582 -5.84 1.16 -14.44
N SER A 583 -6.52 1.47 -15.55
CA SER A 583 -6.54 0.65 -16.75
C SER A 583 -6.05 1.40 -17.97
N ILE A 584 -5.37 2.54 -17.78
CA ILE A 584 -4.75 3.32 -18.83
C ILE A 584 -3.24 3.08 -18.77
N SER A 585 -2.67 2.64 -19.88
CA SER A 585 -1.22 2.53 -20.05
C SER A 585 -0.57 3.86 -20.41
N LEU A 586 0.74 3.96 -20.18
CA LEU A 586 1.53 5.08 -20.71
C LEU A 586 1.48 5.05 -22.26
N PRO A 587 1.56 6.22 -22.92
CA PRO A 587 1.33 6.32 -24.36
C PRO A 587 2.44 5.68 -25.22
N LEU A 588 3.59 5.36 -24.62
CA LEU A 588 4.79 4.86 -25.28
C LEU A 588 5.26 3.56 -24.62
N SER A 589 6.02 2.75 -25.34
CA SER A 589 6.68 1.59 -24.76
C SER A 589 7.80 2.02 -23.81
N ARG A 590 8.15 1.18 -22.82
CA ARG A 590 9.27 1.41 -21.88
C ARG A 590 10.55 1.79 -22.61
N GLU A 591 10.88 1.11 -23.71
CA GLU A 591 12.03 1.42 -24.55
C GLU A 591 11.98 2.86 -25.09
N GLU A 592 10.84 3.30 -25.61
CA GLU A 592 10.66 4.65 -26.15
C GLU A 592 10.61 5.72 -25.05
N ILE A 593 10.08 5.38 -23.88
CA ILE A 593 10.03 6.24 -22.70
C ILE A 593 11.45 6.57 -22.23
N GLU A 594 12.34 5.58 -22.20
CA GLU A 594 13.73 5.76 -21.76
C GLU A 594 14.53 6.71 -22.67
N ASP A 595 14.15 6.79 -23.95
CA ASP A 595 14.77 7.69 -24.92
C ASP A 595 13.99 9.01 -25.08
N HIS A 596 12.91 9.23 -24.31
CA HIS A 596 12.03 10.38 -24.47
C HIS A 596 12.70 11.69 -23.99
N PRO A 597 12.77 12.75 -24.83
CA PRO A 597 13.49 13.98 -24.47
C PRO A 597 12.94 14.70 -23.23
N LEU A 598 11.62 14.66 -23.00
CA LEU A 598 11.04 15.29 -21.81
C LEU A 598 11.39 14.53 -20.52
N LEU A 599 11.49 13.20 -20.59
CA LEU A 599 11.89 12.38 -19.45
C LEU A 599 13.33 12.68 -19.04
N ASP A 600 14.25 12.70 -20.01
CA ASP A 600 15.64 13.07 -19.78
C ASP A 600 15.77 14.50 -19.22
N ASN A 601 15.01 15.46 -19.75
CA ASN A 601 15.00 16.83 -19.24
C ASN A 601 14.51 16.92 -17.80
N VAL A 602 13.39 16.26 -17.45
CA VAL A 602 12.86 16.23 -16.08
C VAL A 602 13.88 15.60 -15.13
N ALA A 603 14.45 14.46 -15.53
CA ALA A 603 15.46 13.77 -14.74
C ALA A 603 16.70 14.64 -14.49
N ARG A 604 17.24 15.29 -15.53
CA ARG A 604 18.42 16.15 -15.43
C ARG A 604 18.17 17.35 -14.51
N VAL A 605 17.03 18.03 -14.63
CA VAL A 605 16.77 19.22 -13.79
C VAL A 605 16.61 18.85 -12.32
N ILE A 606 16.01 17.70 -12.02
CA ILE A 606 15.90 17.21 -10.64
C ILE A 606 17.29 16.80 -10.15
N ALA A 607 18.00 15.94 -10.89
CA ALA A 607 19.32 15.44 -10.49
C ALA A 607 20.32 16.59 -10.25
N GLN A 608 20.36 17.60 -11.12
CA GLN A 608 21.22 18.78 -10.96
C GLN A 608 20.89 19.59 -9.70
N ALA A 609 19.61 19.86 -9.45
CA ALA A 609 19.19 20.63 -8.27
C ALA A 609 19.43 19.87 -6.94
N ARG A 610 19.48 18.54 -6.99
CA ARG A 610 19.65 17.65 -5.83
C ARG A 610 21.12 17.29 -5.54
N LYS A 611 22.02 17.41 -6.52
CA LYS A 611 23.48 17.22 -6.36
C LYS A 611 24.18 18.29 -5.51
N GLY A 612 23.51 19.39 -5.15
CA GLY A 612 24.12 20.58 -4.57
C GLY A 612 24.60 20.54 -3.10
N GLU A 613 24.52 19.40 -2.39
CA GLU A 613 25.05 19.26 -1.02
C GLU A 613 25.55 17.83 -0.78
N GLU A 614 26.66 17.45 -1.43
CA GLU A 614 27.56 16.49 -0.81
C GLU A 614 28.23 17.23 0.36
N CYS A 615 27.85 16.89 1.59
CA CYS A 615 28.50 17.47 2.77
C CYS A 615 29.94 16.96 2.87
N PRO A 616 30.89 17.80 3.33
CA PRO A 616 32.25 17.37 3.69
C PRO A 616 32.28 16.26 4.74
#